data_AF-A0A9P6CE92-F1
#
_entry.id   AF-A0A9P6CE92-F1
#
_cell.length_a   1.000
_cell.length_b   1.000
_cell.length_c   1.000
_cell.angle_alpha   90.00
_cell.angle_beta   90.00
_cell.angle_gamma   90.00
#
_symmetry.space_group_name_H-M   'P 1'
#
loop_
_entity.id
_entity.type
_entity.pdbx_description
1 polymer ?
#
loop_
_entity_poly.entity_id
_entity_poly.type
_entity_poly.pdbx_seq_one_letter_code
_entity_poly.pdbx_strand_id
1 'polypeptide(L)'
;FAFARVNGDICLVQVSLDTPASALTTVDVKIFRHEFITIFRLSETKTLHPADISIIESIDDYHTRYEEETETVFLARELMEHMRKMT
;
A
#
# COMPACT_ATOMS: atom_id res chain seq x y z
N PHE A 1 5.45 -3.41 -2.63
CA PHE A 1 4.42 -2.59 -1.95
C PHE A 1 4.50 -1.14 -2.47
N ALA A 2 3.54 -0.27 -2.17
CA ALA A 2 3.63 1.15 -2.52
C ALA A 2 2.86 2.07 -1.56
N PHE A 3 3.32 3.30 -1.38
CA PHE A 3 2.47 4.37 -0.84
C PHE A 3 1.55 4.87 -1.94
N ALA A 4 0.26 4.94 -1.66
CA ALA A 4 -0.74 5.41 -2.60
C ALA A 4 -1.79 6.27 -1.91
N ARG A 5 -2.34 7.21 -2.66
CA ARG A 5 -3.55 7.92 -2.24
C ARG A 5 -4.78 7.14 -2.71
N VAL A 6 -5.59 6.72 -1.75
CA VAL A 6 -6.86 6.01 -1.98
C VAL A 6 -7.96 6.78 -1.24
N ASN A 7 -8.98 7.24 -1.96
CA ASN A 7 -10.05 8.09 -1.41
C ASN A 7 -9.57 9.35 -0.66
N GLY A 8 -8.39 9.88 -0.99
CA GLY A 8 -7.82 11.08 -0.36
C GLY A 8 -6.80 10.80 0.74
N ASP A 9 -6.84 9.62 1.36
CA ASP A 9 -5.90 9.22 2.40
C ASP A 9 -4.65 8.54 1.83
N ILE A 10 -3.50 8.75 2.47
CA ILE A 10 -2.25 8.07 2.12
C ILE A 10 -2.17 6.76 2.91
N CYS A 11 -2.12 5.66 2.17
CA CYS A 11 -2.06 4.31 2.71
C CYS A 11 -0.92 3.52 2.07
N LEU A 12 -0.51 2.45 2.74
CA LEU A 12 0.36 1.44 2.15
C LEU A 12 -0.52 0.43 1.40
N VAL A 13 -0.20 0.15 0.14
CA VAL A 13 -0.98 -0.76 -0.70
C VAL A 13 -0.13 -1.89 -1.28
N GLN A 14 -0.77 -3.04 -1.47
CA GLN A 14 -0.29 -4.14 -2.29
C GLN A 14 -1.33 -4.37 -3.39
N VAL A 15 -0.90 -4.20 -4.65
CA VAL A 15 -1.75 -4.42 -5.82
C VAL A 15 -1.43 -5.80 -6.38
N SER A 16 -2.45 -6.64 -6.56
CA SER A 16 -2.28 -7.96 -7.18
C SER A 16 -2.03 -7.79 -8.68
N LEU A 17 -0.82 -8.10 -9.13
CA LEU A 17 -0.40 -8.00 -10.53
C LEU A 17 -0.98 -9.09 -11.44
N ASP A 18 -1.69 -10.07 -10.89
CA ASP A 18 -2.32 -11.16 -11.66
C ASP A 18 -3.44 -10.65 -12.60
N THR A 19 -3.89 -9.41 -12.40
CA THR A 19 -4.79 -8.73 -13.34
C THR A 19 -3.98 -7.72 -14.14
N PRO A 20 -3.81 -7.88 -15.47
CA PRO A 20 -3.14 -6.87 -16.27
C PRO A 20 -3.87 -5.55 -16.09
N ALA A 21 -3.15 -4.52 -15.65
CA ALA A 21 -3.67 -3.17 -15.44
C ALA A 21 -4.00 -2.53 -16.79
N SER A 22 -5.12 -2.95 -17.40
CA SER A 22 -5.77 -2.24 -18.48
C SER A 22 -6.68 -1.17 -17.85
N ALA A 23 -6.84 -0.03 -18.51
CA ALA A 23 -7.70 1.08 -18.06
C ALA A 23 -9.20 0.72 -17.94
N LEU A 24 -9.56 -0.55 -18.15
CA LEU A 24 -10.91 -1.10 -18.14
C LEU A 24 -11.12 -2.20 -17.09
N THR A 25 -10.06 -2.65 -16.40
CA THR A 25 -10.14 -3.75 -15.43
C THR A 25 -9.83 -3.26 -14.03
N THR A 26 -10.75 -3.53 -13.11
CA THR A 26 -10.54 -3.30 -11.68
C THR A 26 -9.44 -4.21 -11.15
N VAL A 27 -8.70 -3.74 -10.16
CA VAL A 27 -7.61 -4.46 -9.50
C VAL A 27 -7.95 -4.69 -8.04
N ASP A 28 -7.61 -5.86 -7.53
CA ASP A 28 -7.70 -6.13 -6.10
C ASP A 28 -6.50 -5.52 -5.38
N VAL A 29 -6.81 -4.69 -4.38
CA VAL A 29 -5.83 -3.96 -3.61
C VAL A 29 -6.02 -4.25 -2.14
N LYS A 30 -4.96 -4.73 -1.50
CA LYS A 30 -4.84 -4.76 -0.06
C LYS A 30 -4.41 -3.39 0.44
N ILE A 31 -5.17 -2.81 1.36
CA ILE A 31 -4.92 -1.50 1.95
C ILE A 31 -4.49 -1.71 3.40
N PHE A 32 -3.27 -1.28 3.71
CA PHE A 32 -2.69 -1.34 5.04
C PHE A 32 -2.64 0.06 5.66
N ARG A 33 -3.13 0.18 6.88
CA ARG A 33 -3.12 1.44 7.65
C ARG A 33 -1.97 1.44 8.64
N HIS A 34 -1.35 2.61 8.82
CA HIS A 34 -0.32 2.79 9.83
C HIS A 34 -0.93 2.58 11.21
N GLU A 35 -0.32 1.71 12.00
CA GLU A 35 -0.78 1.46 13.36
C GLU A 35 0.15 2.14 14.38
N PHE A 36 1.43 1.77 14.39
CA PHE A 36 2.46 2.42 15.21
C PHE A 36 3.87 2.14 14.69
N ILE A 37 4.79 3.09 14.96
CA ILE A 37 6.22 3.01 14.59
C ILE A 37 6.36 2.73 13.09
N THR A 38 6.69 1.51 12.70
CA THR A 38 6.93 1.04 11.33
C THR A 38 5.92 -0.02 10.90
N ILE A 39 4.91 -0.27 11.73
CA ILE A 39 3.95 -1.35 11.56
C ILE A 39 2.71 -0.82 10.85
N PHE A 40 2.34 -1.53 9.79
CA PHE A 40 1.09 -1.37 9.08
C PHE A 40 0.32 -2.67 9.15
N ARG A 41 -0.98 -2.58 9.45
CA ARG A 41 -1.87 -3.74 9.45
C ARG A 41 -2.85 -3.64 8.31
N LEU A 42 -3.21 -4.78 7.73
CA LEU A 42 -4.26 -4.81 6.75
C LEU A 42 -5.53 -4.24 7.38
N SER A 43 -6.09 -3.23 6.73
CA SER A 43 -7.36 -2.66 7.12
C SER A 43 -8.50 -3.24 6.30
N GLU A 44 -8.30 -3.37 4.99
CA GLU A 44 -9.32 -3.86 4.08
C GLU A 44 -8.68 -4.35 2.77
N THR A 45 -9.37 -5.25 2.07
CA THR A 45 -9.08 -5.60 0.67
C THR A 45 -10.22 -5.11 -0.19
N LYS A 46 -9.90 -4.38 -1.25
CA LYS A 46 -10.90 -3.73 -2.08
C LYS A 46 -10.56 -3.85 -3.56
N THR A 47 -11.58 -4.16 -4.35
CA THR A 47 -11.51 -4.11 -5.81
C THR A 47 -11.74 -2.66 -6.25
N LEU A 48 -10.73 -2.04 -6.86
CA LEU A 48 -10.73 -0.63 -7.22
C LEU A 48 -10.43 -0.45 -8.71
N HIS A 49 -10.97 0.62 -9.30
CA HIS A 49 -10.53 1.01 -10.62
C HIS A 49 -9.12 1.61 -10.52
N PRO A 50 -8.19 1.34 -11.45
CA PRO A 50 -6.84 1.91 -11.41
C PRO A 50 -6.81 3.45 -11.33
N ALA A 51 -7.84 4.12 -11.85
CA ALA A 51 -7.98 5.58 -11.76
C ALA A 51 -8.27 6.09 -10.32
N ASP A 52 -8.79 5.24 -9.44
CA ASP A 52 -9.09 5.58 -8.04
C ASP A 52 -7.87 5.39 -7.12
N ILE A 53 -6.76 4.88 -7.66
CA ILE A 53 -5.51 4.63 -6.95
C ILE A 53 -4.42 5.49 -7.57
N SER A 54 -3.90 6.44 -6.80
CA SER A 54 -2.74 7.22 -7.23
C SER A 54 -1.49 6.73 -6.50
N ILE A 55 -0.65 5.96 -7.19
CA ILE A 55 0.65 5.53 -6.65
C ILE A 55 1.56 6.75 -6.51
N ILE A 56 2.05 6.98 -5.29
CA ILE A 56 2.96 8.09 -4.97
C ILE A 56 4.41 7.60 -5.02
N GLU A 57 4.69 6.49 -4.34
CA GLU A 57 6.04 5.92 -4.23
C GLU A 57 5.95 4.40 -4.18
N SER A 58 6.60 3.72 -5.14
CA SER A 58 6.81 2.28 -5.07
C SER A 58 7.88 1.96 -4.04
N ILE A 59 7.62 0.99 -3.17
CA ILE A 59 8.55 0.59 -2.11
C ILE A 59 9.26 -0.68 -2.54
N ASP A 60 10.58 -0.62 -2.51
CA ASP A 60 11.47 -1.75 -2.75
C ASP A 60 11.33 -2.81 -1.64
N ASP A 61 11.28 -4.08 -2.04
CA ASP A 61 11.06 -5.20 -1.14
C ASP A 61 12.12 -5.29 -0.04
N TYR A 62 13.35 -4.80 -0.25
CA TYR A 62 14.40 -4.73 0.76
C TYR A 62 14.03 -3.87 1.98
N HIS A 63 13.14 -2.90 1.79
CA HIS A 63 12.66 -2.01 2.85
C HIS A 63 11.33 -2.47 3.47
N THR A 64 10.85 -3.66 3.09
CA THR A 64 9.59 -4.21 3.58
C THR A 64 9.77 -5.62 4.11
N ARG A 65 9.08 -5.93 5.19
CA ARG A 65 8.87 -7.31 5.63
C ARG A 65 7.37 -7.52 5.81
N TYR A 66 6.82 -8.41 5.00
CA TYR A 66 5.41 -8.77 5.07
C TYR A 66 5.25 -10.13 5.76
N GLU A 67 4.44 -10.17 6.80
CA GLU A 67 4.05 -11.39 7.51
C GLU A 67 2.61 -11.73 7.11
N GLU A 68 2.45 -12.70 6.22
CA GLU A 68 1.15 -13.10 5.65
C GLU A 68 0.18 -13.65 6.70
N GLU A 69 0.67 -14.39 7.68
CA GLU A 69 -0.15 -15.00 8.74
C GLU A 69 -0.88 -13.95 9.59
N THR A 70 -0.24 -12.80 9.80
CA THR A 70 -0.75 -11.71 10.64
C THR A 70 -1.21 -10.50 9.83
N GLU A 71 -1.15 -10.59 8.49
CA GLU A 71 -1.38 -9.51 7.55
C GLU A 71 -0.75 -8.18 7.97
N THR A 72 0.49 -8.29 8.44
CA THR A 72 1.26 -7.17 9.00
C THR A 72 2.47 -6.86 8.12
N VAL A 73 2.67 -5.59 7.81
CA VAL A 73 3.82 -5.10 7.05
C VAL A 73 4.68 -4.22 7.95
N PHE A 74 5.96 -4.53 8.00
CA PHE A 74 6.97 -3.72 8.65
C PHE A 74 7.74 -2.95 7.58
N LEU A 75 7.77 -1.63 7.68
CA LEU A 75 8.53 -0.76 6.79
C LEU A 75 9.84 -0.30 7.43
N ALA A 76 10.84 -0.01 6.62
CA ALA A 76 12.03 0.69 7.07
C ALA A 76 11.67 2.05 7.68
N ARG A 77 12.44 2.50 8.68
CA ARG A 77 12.14 3.74 9.41
C ARG A 77 12.26 4.98 8.52
N GLU A 78 13.16 4.95 7.54
CA GLU A 78 13.37 5.99 6.56
C GLU A 78 12.10 6.24 5.73
N LEU A 79 11.36 5.19 5.38
CA LEU A 79 10.08 5.29 4.66
C LEU A 79 8.99 5.96 5.50
N MET A 80 9.02 5.79 6.83
CA MET A 80 8.10 6.50 7.73
C MET A 80 8.38 8.01 7.73
N GLU A 81 9.65 8.41 7.62
CA GLU A 81 10.04 9.81 7.50
C GLU A 81 9.62 10.40 6.16
N HIS A 82 9.64 9.61 5.09
CA HIS A 82 9.14 9.98 3.78
C HIS A 82 7.62 10.15 3.81
N MET A 83 6.88 9.17 4.32
CA MET A 83 5.42 9.21 4.41
C MET A 83 4.92 10.44 5.21
N ARG A 84 5.58 10.76 6.33
CA ARG A 84 5.26 11.95 7.14
C ARG A 84 5.40 13.28 6.40
N LYS A 85 6.20 13.35 5.33
CA LYS A 85 6.33 14.56 4.50
C LYS A 85 5.24 14.67 3.43
N MET A 86 4.47 13.60 3.22
CA MET A 86 3.44 13.50 2.19
C MET A 86 2.02 13.71 2.73
N THR A 87 1.83 13.50 4.04
CA THR A 87 0.58 13.75 4.77
C THR A 87 0.45 15.22 5.15
#